data_AF-A0A067TB20-F1
#
_entry.id   AF-A0A067TB20-F1
#
_cell.length_a   1.000
_cell.length_b   1.000
_cell.length_c   1.000
_cell.angle_alpha   90.00
_cell.angle_beta   90.00
_cell.angle_gamma   90.00
#
_symmetry.space_group_name_H-M   'P 1'
#
loop_
_entity.id
_entity.type
_entity.pdbx_description
1 polymer ?
#
loop_
_entity_poly.entity_id
_entity_poly.type
_entity_poly.pdbx_seq_one_letter_code
_entity_poly.pdbx_strand_id
1 'polypeptide(L)'
;MNSSIGADYNTTIVQNSSFWEWTARVHIAPRNVGTNLVIFFFLGEVPEDPEQWPEGPNFVGRHSVFARSGSRVIEGFVHLNDGIMRLSGLASFDPKVVVQYLKDKLQWKVQRADGNLETNLEYLEIVILATVLTLPPGEMFPVPGEHREYNSITYGKSGGSRNSQDSVRALGVSH
;
A
#
# COMPACT_ATOMS: atom_id res chain seq x y z
N MET A 1 -39.13 53.21 -8.59
CA MET A 1 -39.04 52.06 -9.52
C MET A 1 -37.68 52.09 -10.19
N ASN A 2 -37.16 50.90 -10.50
CA ASN A 2 -35.86 50.56 -11.10
C ASN A 2 -34.70 50.34 -10.12
N SER A 3 -34.81 49.17 -9.50
CA SER A 3 -33.77 48.25 -9.06
C SER A 3 -32.71 47.95 -10.12
N SER A 4 -31.44 47.89 -9.71
CA SER A 4 -30.40 47.07 -10.34
C SER A 4 -29.61 46.36 -9.24
N ILE A 5 -29.93 45.08 -9.08
CA ILE A 5 -29.26 44.11 -8.23
C ILE A 5 -27.89 43.84 -8.84
N GLY A 6 -26.82 44.17 -8.13
CA GLY A 6 -25.48 43.67 -8.43
C GLY A 6 -25.47 42.17 -8.15
N ALA A 7 -25.16 41.37 -9.16
CA ALA A 7 -25.02 39.94 -9.00
C ALA A 7 -23.75 39.67 -8.18
N ASP A 8 -23.95 39.19 -6.95
CA ASP A 8 -22.91 38.59 -6.12
C ASP A 8 -22.44 37.30 -6.81
N TYR A 9 -21.29 37.36 -7.45
CA TYR A 9 -20.60 36.16 -7.94
C TYR A 9 -20.04 35.40 -6.73
N ASN A 10 -20.88 34.54 -6.15
CA ASN A 10 -20.40 33.48 -5.27
C ASN A 10 -19.45 32.59 -6.08
N THR A 11 -18.16 32.88 -6.00
CA THR A 11 -17.11 31.99 -6.49
C THR A 11 -17.15 30.76 -5.59
N THR A 12 -17.90 29.75 -6.00
CA THR A 12 -17.80 28.41 -5.41
C THR A 12 -16.37 27.95 -5.64
N ILE A 13 -15.53 28.04 -4.62
CA ILE A 13 -14.20 27.43 -4.66
C ILE A 13 -14.45 25.92 -4.79
N VAL A 14 -14.30 25.39 -6.00
CA VAL A 14 -14.34 23.95 -6.21
C VAL A 14 -13.04 23.42 -5.63
N GLN A 15 -13.09 23.01 -4.37
CA GLN A 15 -11.91 22.48 -3.70
C GLN A 15 -11.53 21.15 -4.35
N ASN A 16 -10.30 21.10 -4.84
CA ASN A 16 -9.64 19.86 -5.19
C ASN A 16 -9.53 19.02 -3.91
N SER A 17 -10.14 17.83 -3.87
CA SER A 17 -9.89 16.90 -2.78
C SER A 17 -8.63 16.10 -3.11
N SER A 18 -7.71 15.98 -2.16
CA SER A 18 -6.52 15.15 -2.29
C SER A 18 -6.35 14.27 -1.06
N PHE A 19 -5.85 13.06 -1.27
CA PHE A 19 -5.57 12.11 -0.20
C PHE A 19 -4.37 11.23 -0.54
N TRP A 20 -3.78 10.64 0.49
CA TRP A 20 -2.67 9.70 0.33
C TRP A 20 -3.20 8.28 0.24
N GLU A 21 -2.90 7.61 -0.87
CA GLU A 21 -3.02 6.17 -1.00
C GLU A 21 -1.74 5.51 -0.51
N TRP A 22 -1.87 4.48 0.33
CA TRP A 22 -0.81 3.67 0.90
C TRP A 22 -0.94 2.23 0.42
N THR A 23 0.12 1.73 -0.20
CA THR A 23 0.12 0.41 -0.83
C THR A 23 1.40 -0.34 -0.49
N ALA A 24 1.29 -1.62 -0.13
CA ALA A 24 2.43 -2.52 -0.08
C ALA A 24 2.67 -3.11 -1.48
N ARG A 25 3.83 -2.80 -2.07
CA ARG A 25 4.32 -3.46 -3.29
C ARG A 25 5.09 -4.70 -2.89
N VAL A 26 4.67 -5.84 -3.42
CA VAL A 26 5.34 -7.14 -3.31
C VAL A 26 6.14 -7.36 -4.58
N HIS A 27 7.43 -7.63 -4.46
CA HIS A 27 8.28 -8.04 -5.56
C HIS A 27 8.94 -9.39 -5.24
N ILE A 28 8.87 -10.34 -6.19
CA ILE A 28 9.41 -11.69 -6.04
C ILE A 28 10.41 -11.99 -7.14
N ALA A 29 11.62 -12.38 -6.74
CA ALA A 29 12.70 -12.69 -7.66
C ALA A 29 12.40 -13.96 -8.50
N PRO A 30 12.65 -13.94 -9.84
CA PRO A 30 12.24 -15.01 -10.77
C PRO A 30 12.81 -16.40 -10.49
N ARG A 31 13.93 -16.51 -9.77
CA ARG A 31 14.58 -17.81 -9.50
C ARG A 31 13.81 -18.67 -8.48
N ASN A 32 12.78 -18.11 -7.84
CA ASN A 32 11.97 -18.80 -6.81
C ASN A 32 10.53 -19.10 -7.28
N VAL A 33 10.30 -19.05 -8.59
CA VAL A 33 9.00 -19.22 -9.27
C VAL A 33 8.48 -20.69 -9.25
N GLY A 34 8.92 -21.51 -8.29
CA GLY A 34 8.49 -22.91 -8.16
C GLY A 34 7.31 -23.12 -7.20
N THR A 35 6.95 -22.13 -6.39
CA THR A 35 6.06 -22.35 -5.24
C THR A 35 4.93 -21.33 -5.20
N ASN A 36 3.70 -21.84 -5.11
CA ASN A 36 2.54 -21.02 -4.82
C ASN A 36 2.57 -20.58 -3.36
N LEU A 37 2.41 -19.28 -3.12
CA LEU A 37 2.50 -18.69 -1.80
C LEU A 37 1.46 -17.60 -1.63
N VAL A 38 1.11 -17.33 -0.37
CA VAL A 38 0.19 -16.26 0.02
C VAL A 38 0.88 -15.41 1.07
N ILE A 39 0.94 -14.10 0.81
CA ILE A 39 1.55 -13.13 1.71
C ILE A 39 0.40 -12.41 2.42
N PHE A 40 0.33 -12.51 3.74
CA PHE A 40 -0.67 -11.87 4.58
C PHE A 40 -0.07 -10.64 5.25
N PHE A 41 -0.79 -9.52 5.21
CA PHE A 41 -0.39 -8.25 5.80
C PHE A 41 -1.25 -7.92 7.01
N PHE A 42 -0.61 -7.44 8.07
CA PHE A 42 -1.24 -7.09 9.33
C PHE A 42 -0.77 -5.73 9.82
N LEU A 43 -1.63 -5.06 10.59
CA LEU A 43 -1.28 -3.85 11.35
C LEU A 43 -1.45 -4.13 12.84
N GLY A 44 -0.40 -4.64 13.47
CA GLY A 44 -0.39 -5.05 14.87
C GLY A 44 0.06 -6.50 15.03
N GLU A 45 -0.46 -7.14 16.08
CA GLU A 45 -0.14 -8.53 16.40
C GLU A 45 -0.73 -9.49 15.37
N VAL A 46 0.01 -10.56 15.10
CA VAL A 46 -0.38 -11.62 14.17
C VAL A 46 -0.79 -12.84 14.99
N PRO A 47 -1.98 -13.45 14.76
CA PRO A 47 -2.36 -14.69 15.43
C PRO A 47 -1.27 -15.77 15.25
N GLU A 48 -1.05 -16.59 16.27
CA GLU A 48 -0.04 -17.66 16.20
C GLU A 48 -0.42 -18.74 15.18
N ASP A 49 -1.71 -19.04 15.09
CA ASP A 49 -2.28 -20.03 14.18
C ASP A 49 -2.48 -19.45 12.77
N PRO A 50 -1.80 -19.99 11.74
CA PRO A 50 -1.97 -19.54 10.36
C PRO A 50 -3.39 -19.66 9.79
N GLU A 51 -4.20 -20.59 10.31
CA GLU A 51 -5.59 -20.76 9.85
C GLU A 51 -6.46 -19.55 10.23
N GLN A 52 -6.09 -18.83 11.29
CA GLN A 52 -6.83 -17.67 11.80
C GLN A 52 -6.43 -16.36 11.12
N TRP A 53 -5.36 -16.35 10.33
CA TRP A 53 -4.85 -15.13 9.69
C TRP A 53 -5.86 -14.38 8.81
N PRO A 54 -6.67 -15.03 7.95
CA PRO A 54 -7.62 -14.32 7.08
C PRO A 54 -8.72 -13.56 7.84
N GLU A 55 -9.02 -14.00 9.06
CA GLU A 55 -10.08 -13.45 9.91
C GLU A 55 -9.51 -12.69 11.12
N GLY A 56 -8.19 -12.61 11.22
CA GLY A 56 -7.49 -11.99 12.33
C GLY A 56 -7.87 -10.51 12.49
N PRO A 57 -7.96 -9.99 13.73
CA PRO A 57 -8.44 -8.63 13.98
C PRO A 57 -7.56 -7.54 13.34
N ASN A 58 -6.27 -7.84 13.18
CA ASN A 58 -5.29 -6.93 12.59
C ASN A 58 -5.02 -7.21 11.10
N PHE A 59 -5.75 -8.14 10.47
CA PHE A 59 -5.58 -8.48 9.06
C PHE A 59 -6.03 -7.34 8.16
N VAL A 60 -5.17 -6.98 7.19
CA VAL A 60 -5.43 -5.87 6.25
C VAL A 60 -5.67 -6.36 4.84
N GLY A 61 -4.97 -7.41 4.43
CA GLY A 61 -5.07 -7.92 3.07
C GLY A 61 -4.01 -8.96 2.77
N ARG A 62 -4.13 -9.58 1.59
CA ARG A 62 -3.20 -10.61 1.15
C ARG A 62 -2.90 -10.50 -0.34
N HIS A 63 -1.74 -11.01 -0.72
CA HIS A 63 -1.37 -11.21 -2.11
C HIS A 63 -1.08 -12.70 -2.36
N SER A 64 -1.79 -13.30 -3.31
CA SER A 64 -1.60 -14.69 -3.71
C SER A 64 -0.74 -14.74 -4.96
N VAL A 65 0.32 -15.55 -4.88
CA VAL A 65 1.31 -15.71 -5.94
C VAL A 65 1.15 -17.11 -6.50
N PHE A 66 0.78 -17.17 -7.79
CA PHE A 66 0.68 -18.41 -8.53
C PHE A 66 1.88 -18.52 -9.45
N ALA A 67 2.85 -19.31 -9.01
CA ALA A 67 4.09 -19.47 -9.73
C ALA A 67 3.92 -20.57 -10.79
N ARG A 68 4.24 -20.25 -12.05
CA ARG A 68 4.23 -21.20 -13.16
C ARG A 68 5.62 -21.23 -13.77
N SER A 69 6.08 -22.40 -14.22
CA SER A 69 7.38 -22.54 -14.87
C SER A 69 7.57 -21.52 -16.00
N GLY A 70 8.58 -20.66 -15.89
CA GLY A 70 8.88 -19.62 -16.88
C GLY A 70 8.26 -18.25 -16.61
N SER A 71 7.52 -18.05 -15.51
CA SER A 71 7.04 -16.72 -15.14
C SER A 71 8.23 -15.79 -14.83
N ARG A 72 8.19 -14.59 -15.43
CA ARG A 72 9.08 -13.48 -15.07
C ARG A 72 8.63 -12.90 -13.72
N VAL A 73 9.45 -11.98 -13.19
CA VAL A 73 9.24 -11.23 -11.93
C VAL A 73 7.75 -11.10 -11.60
N ILE A 74 7.38 -11.56 -10.41
CA ILE A 74 6.00 -11.43 -9.94
C ILE A 74 5.94 -10.18 -9.07
N GLU A 75 5.13 -9.23 -9.50
CA GLU A 75 4.83 -8.00 -8.78
C GLU A 75 3.35 -7.95 -8.40
N GLY A 76 3.06 -7.49 -7.19
CA GLY A 76 1.72 -7.40 -6.64
C GLY A 76 1.55 -6.21 -5.71
N PHE A 77 0.30 -5.81 -5.47
CA PHE A 77 -0.03 -4.65 -4.67
C PHE A 77 -1.13 -4.99 -3.66
N VAL A 78 -0.98 -4.52 -2.42
CA VAL A 78 -1.99 -4.64 -1.36
C VAL A 78 -2.28 -3.25 -0.81
N HIS A 79 -3.51 -2.78 -0.96
CA HIS A 79 -3.96 -1.49 -0.41
C HIS A 79 -4.01 -1.56 1.12
N LEU A 80 -3.51 -0.51 1.78
CA LEU A 80 -3.40 -0.45 3.24
C LEU A 80 -4.37 0.56 3.86
N ASN A 81 -4.96 1.47 3.09
CA ASN A 81 -5.80 2.57 3.60
C ASN A 81 -6.95 2.09 4.49
N ASP A 82 -7.70 1.08 4.07
CA ASP A 82 -8.82 0.56 4.87
C ASP A 82 -8.34 -0.01 6.21
N GLY A 83 -7.21 -0.72 6.21
CA GLY A 83 -6.59 -1.23 7.42
C GLY A 83 -6.10 -0.10 8.34
N ILE A 84 -5.41 0.90 7.77
CA ILE A 84 -4.94 2.07 8.51
C ILE A 84 -6.12 2.82 9.13
N MET A 85 -7.19 3.07 8.35
CA MET A 85 -8.40 3.74 8.84
C MET A 85 -9.01 3.01 10.04
N ARG A 86 -9.14 1.69 9.95
CA ARG A 86 -9.81 0.87 10.95
C ARG A 86 -8.99 0.68 12.23
N LEU A 87 -7.67 0.58 12.12
CA LEU A 87 -6.82 0.07 13.20
C LEU A 87 -5.90 1.11 13.82
N SER A 88 -5.62 2.22 13.13
CA SER A 88 -4.57 3.15 13.57
C SER A 88 -5.02 4.20 14.58
N GLY A 89 -6.30 4.60 14.55
CA GLY A 89 -6.80 5.76 15.26
C GLY A 89 -6.20 7.10 14.79
N LEU A 90 -5.48 7.12 13.66
CA LEU A 90 -4.89 8.34 13.11
C LEU A 90 -5.97 9.24 12.51
N ALA A 91 -5.81 10.54 12.70
CA ALA A 91 -6.69 11.55 12.11
C ALA A 91 -6.37 11.88 10.65
N SER A 92 -5.30 11.31 10.08
CA SER A 92 -4.82 11.65 8.74
C SER A 92 -4.00 10.51 8.12
N PHE A 93 -3.97 10.49 6.78
CA PHE A 93 -3.10 9.63 5.97
C PHE A 93 -1.77 10.30 5.58
N ASP A 94 -1.45 11.48 6.13
CA ASP A 94 -0.22 12.19 5.83
C ASP A 94 1.03 11.33 6.20
N PRO A 95 2.05 11.28 5.33
CA PRO A 95 3.30 10.57 5.62
C PRO A 95 3.94 10.90 6.96
N LYS A 96 3.79 12.12 7.48
CA LYS A 96 4.33 12.54 8.78
C LYS A 96 3.84 11.68 9.94
N VAL A 97 2.65 11.07 9.82
CA VAL A 97 2.08 10.21 10.87
C VAL A 97 2.04 8.74 10.46
N VAL A 98 1.74 8.44 9.19
CA VAL A 98 1.57 7.06 8.73
C VAL A 98 2.90 6.31 8.67
N VAL A 99 4.01 6.98 8.32
CA VAL A 99 5.33 6.32 8.20
C VAL A 99 5.74 5.68 9.53
N GLN A 100 5.61 6.41 10.63
CA GLN A 100 5.97 5.88 11.95
C GLN A 100 5.03 4.76 12.37
N TYR A 101 3.71 4.95 12.16
CA TYR A 101 2.73 3.92 12.44
C TYR A 101 3.02 2.60 11.70
N LEU A 102 3.34 2.66 10.40
CA LEU A 102 3.67 1.46 9.61
C LEU A 102 5.01 0.86 10.02
N LYS A 103 6.02 1.65 10.41
CA LYS A 103 7.27 1.10 10.98
C LYS A 103 6.98 0.20 12.18
N ASP A 104 6.12 0.67 13.06
CA ASP A 104 5.82 0.03 14.34
C ASP A 104 4.83 -1.14 14.19
N LYS A 105 3.80 -0.99 13.35
CA LYS A 105 2.65 -1.90 13.31
C LYS A 105 2.63 -2.83 12.10
N LEU A 106 3.27 -2.47 10.98
CA LEU A 106 3.22 -3.32 9.80
C LEU A 106 4.02 -4.61 10.02
N GLN A 107 3.30 -5.72 9.88
CA GLN A 107 3.82 -7.08 9.92
C GLN A 107 3.33 -7.84 8.69
N TRP A 108 4.10 -8.84 8.26
CA TRP A 108 3.65 -9.80 7.25
C TRP A 108 4.09 -11.21 7.60
N LYS A 109 3.32 -12.18 7.11
CA LYS A 109 3.64 -13.61 7.14
C LYS A 109 3.41 -14.21 5.77
N VAL A 110 4.16 -15.25 5.44
CA VAL A 110 4.08 -15.93 4.16
C VAL A 110 3.73 -17.38 4.40
N GLN A 111 2.68 -17.85 3.74
CA GLN A 111 2.24 -19.24 3.78
C GLN A 111 2.44 -19.86 2.40
N ARG A 112 2.95 -21.09 2.36
CA ARG A 112 2.98 -21.89 1.13
C ARG A 112 1.61 -22.53 0.88
N ALA A 113 1.39 -23.01 -0.34
CA ALA A 113 0.14 -23.68 -0.70
C ALA A 113 -0.15 -24.97 0.08
N ASP A 114 0.86 -25.57 0.72
CA ASP A 114 0.71 -26.72 1.63
C ASP A 114 0.28 -26.31 3.05
N GLY A 115 0.05 -25.02 3.31
CA GLY A 115 -0.35 -24.48 4.60
C GLY A 115 0.83 -24.15 5.53
N ASN A 116 2.06 -24.54 5.19
CA ASN A 116 3.22 -24.29 6.03
C ASN A 116 3.71 -22.85 5.94
N LEU A 117 4.25 -22.34 7.06
CA LEU A 117 4.92 -21.04 7.11
C LEU A 117 6.21 -21.07 6.27
N GLU A 118 6.39 -20.06 5.42
CA GLU A 118 7.65 -19.79 4.74
C GLU A 118 8.46 -18.77 5.56
N THR A 119 9.70 -19.13 5.86
CA THR A 119 10.59 -18.35 6.73
C THR A 119 11.80 -17.80 5.98
N ASN A 120 12.20 -18.45 4.89
CA ASN A 120 13.23 -17.92 4.01
C ASN A 120 12.58 -16.96 3.00
N LEU A 121 12.73 -15.66 3.26
CA LEU A 121 12.15 -14.60 2.44
C LEU A 121 13.20 -13.82 1.64
N GLU A 122 14.39 -14.38 1.42
CA GLU A 122 15.48 -13.71 0.69
C GLU A 122 15.12 -13.34 -0.76
N TYR A 123 14.07 -13.95 -1.32
CA TYR A 123 13.59 -13.68 -2.67
C TYR A 123 12.46 -12.66 -2.74
N LEU A 124 11.89 -12.31 -1.59
CA LEU A 124 10.78 -11.40 -1.43
C LEU A 124 11.35 -10.01 -1.09
N GLU A 125 10.73 -9.00 -1.67
CA GLU A 125 10.97 -7.60 -1.30
C GLU A 125 9.63 -6.87 -1.22
N ILE A 126 9.29 -6.44 -0.02
CA ILE A 126 8.11 -5.62 0.27
C ILE A 126 8.55 -4.18 0.44
N VAL A 127 8.00 -3.29 -0.38
CA VAL A 127 8.23 -1.84 -0.32
C VAL A 127 6.89 -1.13 -0.13
N ILE A 128 6.85 -0.13 0.74
CA ILE A 128 5.64 0.67 0.92
C ILE A 128 5.69 1.87 -0.01
N LEU A 129 4.58 2.09 -0.71
CA LEU A 129 4.37 3.22 -1.60
C LEU A 129 3.34 4.15 -0.97
N ALA A 130 3.56 5.47 -1.07
CA ALA A 130 2.50 6.44 -0.90
C ALA A 130 2.34 7.27 -2.18
N THR A 131 1.11 7.35 -2.66
CA THR A 131 0.75 8.10 -3.87
C THR A 131 -0.25 9.18 -3.49
N VAL A 132 -0.03 10.42 -3.92
CA VAL A 132 -1.06 11.45 -3.78
C VAL A 132 -2.11 11.22 -4.85
N LEU A 133 -3.36 11.01 -4.46
CA LEU A 133 -4.50 10.96 -5.34
C LEU A 133 -5.24 12.29 -5.24
N THR A 134 -5.53 12.91 -6.39
CA THR A 134 -6.24 14.19 -6.47
C THR A 134 -7.49 14.00 -7.32
N LEU A 135 -8.65 14.52 -6.91
CA LEU A 135 -9.87 14.50 -7.72
C LEU A 135 -10.18 15.89 -8.28
N PRO A 136 -9.80 16.18 -9.55
CA PRO A 136 -10.08 17.46 -10.17
C PRO A 136 -11.59 17.77 -10.26
N PRO A 137 -11.97 19.05 -10.22
CA PRO A 137 -13.34 19.49 -10.49
C PRO A 137 -13.92 18.88 -11.77
N GLY A 138 -15.05 18.18 -11.65
CA GLY A 138 -15.76 17.60 -12.80
C GLY A 138 -15.25 16.24 -13.24
N GLU A 139 -14.16 15.72 -12.65
CA GLU A 139 -13.68 14.37 -12.92
C GLU A 139 -14.44 13.32 -12.11
N MET A 140 -14.55 12.12 -12.67
CA MET A 140 -15.19 10.97 -12.01
C MET A 140 -14.21 10.16 -11.16
N PHE A 141 -12.92 10.17 -11.54
CA PHE A 141 -11.89 9.35 -10.92
C PHE A 141 -10.71 10.21 -10.46
N PRO A 142 -10.05 9.83 -9.35
CA PRO A 142 -8.85 10.52 -8.91
C PRO A 142 -7.71 10.29 -9.90
N VAL A 143 -6.90 11.33 -10.09
CA VAL A 143 -5.66 11.34 -10.86
C VAL A 143 -4.48 11.07 -9.90
N PRO A 144 -3.67 10.04 -10.15
CA PRO A 144 -2.45 9.80 -9.40
C PRO A 144 -1.38 10.84 -9.69
N GLY A 145 -0.79 11.39 -8.63
CA GLY A 145 0.43 12.19 -8.68
C GLY A 145 1.70 11.34 -8.59
N GLU A 146 2.78 11.95 -8.12
CA GLU A 146 4.03 11.23 -7.84
C GLU A 146 3.83 10.18 -6.74
N HIS A 147 4.49 9.03 -6.89
CA HIS A 147 4.57 8.05 -5.83
C HIS A 147 5.93 8.15 -5.13
N ARG A 148 5.89 7.93 -3.82
CA ARG A 148 7.07 7.89 -2.94
C ARG A 148 7.23 6.47 -2.43
N GLU A 149 8.41 5.89 -2.64
CA GLU A 149 8.81 4.63 -2.05
C GLU A 149 9.37 4.89 -0.64
N TYR A 150 8.70 4.40 0.39
CA TYR A 150 9.16 4.44 1.77
C TYR A 150 9.87 3.14 2.13
N ASN A 151 11.07 2.98 1.57
CA ASN A 151 11.93 1.83 1.81
C ASN A 151 12.26 1.64 3.29
N SER A 152 12.41 2.75 4.03
CA SER A 152 12.75 2.74 5.45
C SER A 152 11.70 2.08 6.34
N ILE A 153 10.45 1.88 5.88
CA ILE A 153 9.38 1.24 6.66
C ILE A 153 9.61 -0.26 6.84
N THR A 154 10.15 -0.91 5.81
CA THR A 154 10.34 -2.38 5.78
C THR A 154 11.81 -2.78 5.84
N TYR A 155 12.73 -1.83 5.67
CA TYR A 155 14.17 -2.08 5.77
C TYR A 155 14.52 -2.78 7.08
N GLY A 156 15.36 -3.83 6.98
CA GLY A 156 15.79 -4.65 8.12
C GLY A 156 14.80 -5.72 8.59
N LYS A 157 13.56 -5.75 8.05
CA LYS A 157 12.60 -6.84 8.29
C LYS A 157 12.80 -7.95 7.24
N SER A 158 12.58 -9.21 7.61
CA SER A 158 12.71 -10.35 6.69
C SER A 158 11.75 -10.22 5.49
N GLY A 159 12.27 -10.22 4.27
CA GLY A 159 11.48 -9.98 3.04
C GLY A 159 11.11 -8.50 2.81
N GLY A 160 11.68 -7.57 3.57
CA GLY A 160 11.48 -6.12 3.41
C GLY A 160 12.42 -5.49 2.38
N SER A 161 12.41 -4.15 2.29
CA SER A 161 13.24 -3.40 1.34
C SER A 161 14.73 -3.64 1.57
N ARG A 162 15.48 -3.77 0.47
CA ARG A 162 16.95 -3.86 0.49
C ARG A 162 17.63 -2.49 0.62
N ASN A 163 16.89 -1.43 0.35
CA ASN A 163 17.37 -0.06 0.46
C ASN A 163 16.87 0.54 1.78
N SER A 164 17.70 1.35 2.44
CA SER A 164 17.28 2.07 3.65
C SER A 164 16.75 3.48 3.35
N GLN A 165 16.97 3.98 2.13
CA GLN A 165 16.62 5.34 1.72
C GLN A 165 15.30 5.36 0.97
N ASP A 166 14.40 6.24 1.40
CA ASP A 166 13.16 6.52 0.71
C ASP A 166 13.47 7.21 -0.63
N SER A 167 12.66 6.97 -1.66
CA SER A 167 12.88 7.52 -3.00
C SER A 167 11.58 8.05 -3.61
N VAL A 168 11.69 9.04 -4.49
CA VAL A 168 10.57 9.55 -5.28
C VAL A 168 10.73 9.05 -6.70
N ARG A 169 9.65 8.51 -7.28
CA ARG A 169 9.64 8.07 -8.67
C ARG A 169 8.44 8.67 -9.38
N ALA A 170 8.70 9.30 -10.52
CA ALA A 170 7.62 9.68 -11.43
C ALA A 170 6.97 8.41 -11.99
N LEU A 171 5.64 8.42 -12.16
CA LEU A 171 4.98 7.41 -12.98
C LEU A 171 5.53 7.59 -14.40
N GLY A 172 6.22 6.56 -14.91
CA GLY A 172 6.73 6.59 -16.27
C GLY A 172 5.57 6.82 -17.23
N VAL A 173 5.57 7.96 -17.92
CA VAL A 173 4.71 8.19 -19.07
C VAL A 173 5.31 7.34 -20.19
N SER A 174 4.83 6.11 -20.34
CA SER A 174 5.09 5.31 -21.54
C SER A 174 4.54 6.08 -22.73
N HIS A 175 5.45 6.65 -23.52
CA HIS A 175 5.16 7.16 -24.87
C HIS A 175 4.89 6.01 -25.82
#